data_AF-A0AAJ5SSD4-F1
#
_entry.id   AF-A0AAJ5SSD4-F1
#
_cell.length_a   1.000
_cell.length_b   1.000
_cell.length_c   1.000
_cell.angle_alpha   90.00
_cell.angle_beta   90.00
_cell.angle_gamma   90.00
#
_symmetry.space_group_name_H-M   'P 1'
#
loop_
_entity.id
_entity.type
_entity.pdbx_description
1 polymer ?
#
loop_
_entity_poly.entity_id
_entity_poly.type
_entity_poly.pdbx_seq_one_letter_code
_entity_poly.pdbx_strand_id
1 'polypeptide(L)'
;MNNSRFARTAGWLALPCLVAAGLLAWYVTREPATPFSASDSANAALVSRGEYVARLSDCVACHSLPGKAPFAGGLEMATPLGAIHATNITADREHGIGAYSLADFDRAVRQGVAPGGRRLYPAMPYPSYAKLSDDDVRALYAFFMKGVQPAAEANIPSSIPWPLNLRWPIALWNGLFAPTTAYAQKPDQDPLWNRGAYIVQGPGHCGSCHTPRGLAFNEKALDESGAPFLAGALLDGWYAPSLRQDHNTGLGRWSEAEIVQFLKTGRNRHAVVYGSMTEAFNNSTQFMSDDDLSAIARYLKALPGDPRRDGAPWQYQATAAAPGAPGAHTYATRCASCHGADGKGQAEWMPPLAGATSMLAAENASAINITLNGSQRIVAAGVPDAYRMPAFREQLSDREIAEVLSFARSAWGNQGGAVQAKAVGELRGHTDPASSSPIILHMR
;
A
#
# COMPACT_ATOMS: atom_id res chain seq x y z
N MET A 1 -46.04 -9.67 39.65
CA MET A 1 -45.91 -9.80 38.18
C MET A 1 -45.54 -11.24 37.86
N ASN A 2 -46.38 -11.94 37.08
CA ASN A 2 -46.36 -13.40 36.92
C ASN A 2 -45.14 -13.94 36.15
N ASN A 3 -44.39 -14.86 36.78
CA ASN A 3 -43.28 -15.62 36.18
C ASN A 3 -43.66 -16.37 34.89
N SER A 4 -44.95 -16.68 34.67
CA SER A 4 -45.43 -17.41 33.48
C SER A 4 -45.42 -16.57 32.19
N ARG A 5 -45.58 -15.24 32.29
CA ARG A 5 -45.49 -14.34 31.14
C ARG A 5 -44.04 -14.17 30.70
N PHE A 6 -43.12 -14.06 31.66
CA PHE A 6 -41.68 -13.98 31.41
C PHE A 6 -41.13 -15.28 30.80
N ALA A 7 -41.55 -16.44 31.31
CA ALA A 7 -41.16 -17.75 30.76
C ALA A 7 -41.69 -17.98 29.33
N ARG A 8 -42.92 -17.52 29.03
CA ARG A 8 -43.45 -17.54 27.66
C ARG A 8 -42.66 -16.62 26.74
N THR A 9 -42.44 -15.35 27.09
CA THR A 9 -41.67 -14.42 26.25
C THR A 9 -40.20 -14.85 26.09
N ALA A 10 -39.60 -15.44 27.12
CA ALA A 10 -38.25 -16.01 27.04
C ALA A 10 -38.20 -17.22 26.09
N GLY A 11 -39.22 -18.09 26.09
CA GLY A 11 -39.33 -19.20 25.13
C GLY A 11 -39.55 -18.75 23.69
N TRP A 12 -40.32 -17.68 23.46
CA TRP A 12 -40.55 -17.10 22.13
C TRP A 12 -39.31 -16.40 21.56
N LEU A 13 -38.43 -15.85 22.41
CA LEU A 13 -37.17 -15.23 21.98
C LEU A 13 -36.00 -16.24 21.91
N ALA A 14 -36.07 -17.36 22.63
CA ALA A 14 -35.01 -18.37 22.62
C ALA A 14 -34.81 -19.02 21.24
N LEU A 15 -35.89 -19.37 20.54
CA LEU A 15 -35.80 -20.01 19.23
C LEU A 15 -35.18 -19.07 18.16
N PRO A 16 -35.62 -17.81 17.99
CA PRO A 16 -34.96 -16.85 17.12
C PRO A 16 -33.49 -16.61 17.47
N CYS A 17 -33.15 -16.50 18.76
CA CYS A 17 -31.77 -16.32 19.20
C CYS A 17 -30.89 -17.54 18.88
N LEU A 18 -31.41 -18.76 19.04
CA LEU A 18 -30.69 -19.98 18.68
C LEU A 18 -30.50 -20.11 17.17
N VAL A 19 -31.51 -19.76 16.37
CA VAL A 19 -31.39 -19.73 14.90
C VAL A 19 -30.37 -18.68 14.48
N ALA A 20 -30.42 -17.47 15.03
CA ALA A 20 -29.46 -16.41 14.73
C ALA A 20 -28.03 -16.82 15.14
N ALA A 21 -27.85 -17.45 16.30
CA ALA A 21 -26.57 -17.98 16.74
C ALA A 21 -26.06 -19.09 15.82
N GLY A 22 -26.94 -20.00 15.37
CA GLY A 22 -26.61 -21.05 14.41
C GLY A 22 -26.20 -20.50 13.05
N LEU A 23 -26.92 -19.50 12.53
CA LEU A 23 -26.59 -18.82 11.27
C LEU A 23 -25.26 -18.04 11.38
N LEU A 24 -25.03 -17.36 12.50
CA LEU A 24 -23.77 -16.66 12.75
C LEU A 24 -22.60 -17.65 12.84
N ALA A 25 -22.78 -18.75 13.59
CA ALA A 25 -21.77 -19.79 13.70
C ALA A 25 -21.45 -20.39 12.32
N TRP A 26 -22.46 -20.73 11.53
CA TRP A 26 -22.30 -21.20 10.14
C TRP A 26 -21.57 -20.16 9.29
N TYR A 27 -21.99 -18.89 9.32
CA TYR A 27 -21.40 -17.85 8.49
C TYR A 27 -19.93 -17.59 8.83
N VAL A 28 -19.58 -17.62 10.12
CA VAL A 28 -18.22 -17.42 10.60
C VAL A 28 -17.31 -18.57 10.18
N THR A 29 -17.77 -19.81 10.27
CA THR A 29 -16.95 -21.01 10.04
C THR A 29 -17.00 -21.54 8.61
N ARG A 30 -17.96 -21.08 7.77
CA ARG A 30 -18.06 -21.54 6.39
C ARG A 30 -16.85 -21.13 5.55
N GLU A 31 -16.43 -22.04 4.69
CA GLU A 31 -15.58 -21.75 3.55
C GLU A 31 -16.48 -21.27 2.39
N PRO A 32 -16.27 -20.08 1.84
CA PRO A 32 -17.11 -19.62 0.74
C PRO A 32 -16.78 -20.36 -0.56
N ALA A 33 -17.72 -20.35 -1.50
CA ALA A 33 -17.58 -21.05 -2.76
C ALA A 33 -16.44 -20.46 -3.61
N THR A 34 -15.90 -21.29 -4.49
CA THR A 34 -14.83 -20.95 -5.42
C THR A 34 -15.10 -21.64 -6.77
N PRO A 35 -14.77 -21.01 -7.91
CA PRO A 35 -14.95 -21.64 -9.23
C PRO A 35 -13.95 -22.77 -9.48
N PHE A 36 -12.91 -22.92 -8.66
CA PHE A 36 -11.85 -23.91 -8.88
C PHE A 36 -12.19 -25.28 -8.30
N SER A 37 -11.81 -26.32 -9.04
CA SER A 37 -11.77 -27.71 -8.57
C SER A 37 -10.34 -28.12 -8.20
N ALA A 38 -10.16 -29.28 -7.56
CA ALA A 38 -8.91 -29.65 -6.89
C ALA A 38 -7.72 -29.99 -7.81
N SER A 39 -7.86 -29.96 -9.14
CA SER A 39 -6.77 -30.32 -10.05
C SER A 39 -6.57 -29.29 -11.17
N ASP A 40 -5.35 -28.75 -11.24
CA ASP A 40 -4.85 -28.09 -12.45
C ASP A 40 -3.41 -28.54 -12.69
N SER A 41 -3.08 -28.89 -13.94
CA SER A 41 -1.73 -29.22 -14.35
C SER A 41 -0.93 -27.94 -14.61
N ALA A 42 0.12 -27.69 -13.83
CA ALA A 42 1.03 -26.58 -14.07
C ALA A 42 1.97 -26.87 -15.25
N ASN A 43 2.12 -25.91 -16.16
CA ASN A 43 3.16 -25.91 -17.19
C ASN A 43 4.09 -24.70 -17.01
N ALA A 44 5.22 -24.67 -17.71
CA ALA A 44 6.23 -23.62 -17.55
C ALA A 44 5.70 -22.20 -17.86
N ALA A 45 4.82 -22.05 -18.87
CA ALA A 45 4.22 -20.77 -19.22
C ALA A 45 3.32 -20.23 -18.11
N LEU A 46 2.55 -21.11 -17.46
CA LEU A 46 1.68 -20.74 -16.34
C LEU A 46 2.51 -20.32 -15.12
N VAL A 47 3.63 -21.01 -14.84
CA VAL A 47 4.56 -20.63 -13.76
C VAL A 47 5.17 -19.25 -14.02
N SER A 48 5.62 -18.99 -15.26
CA SER A 48 6.18 -17.67 -15.63
C SER A 48 5.15 -16.56 -15.54
N ARG A 49 3.90 -16.81 -15.97
CA ARG A 49 2.79 -15.86 -15.76
C ARG A 49 2.56 -15.63 -14.25
N GLY A 50 2.59 -16.69 -13.45
CA GLY A 50 2.38 -16.58 -12.00
C GLY A 50 3.44 -15.75 -11.32
N GLU A 51 4.70 -15.88 -11.74
CA GLU A 51 5.80 -15.05 -11.28
C GLU A 51 5.58 -13.57 -11.63
N TYR A 52 5.14 -13.28 -12.86
CA TYR A 52 4.78 -11.93 -13.26
C TYR A 52 3.64 -11.36 -12.42
N VAL A 53 2.57 -12.14 -12.20
CA VAL A 53 1.43 -11.71 -11.38
C VAL A 53 1.86 -11.53 -9.92
N ALA A 54 2.77 -12.35 -9.38
CA ALA A 54 3.28 -12.22 -8.02
C ALA A 54 4.09 -10.93 -7.83
N ARG A 55 4.90 -10.54 -8.84
CA ARG A 55 5.55 -9.23 -8.91
C ARG A 55 4.52 -8.11 -8.99
N LEU A 56 3.58 -8.20 -9.93
CA LEU A 56 2.52 -7.20 -10.14
C LEU A 56 1.65 -7.01 -8.89
N SER A 57 1.48 -8.06 -8.08
CA SER A 57 0.72 -8.07 -6.82
C SER A 57 1.57 -7.86 -5.57
N ASP A 58 2.83 -7.45 -5.74
CA ASP A 58 3.78 -7.10 -4.67
C ASP A 58 3.90 -8.14 -3.53
N CYS A 59 3.74 -9.43 -3.88
CA CYS A 59 3.75 -10.50 -2.88
C CYS A 59 5.09 -10.58 -2.12
N VAL A 60 6.18 -10.18 -2.79
CA VAL A 60 7.53 -10.20 -2.24
C VAL A 60 7.70 -9.23 -1.07
N ALA A 61 7.17 -8.01 -1.18
CA ALA A 61 7.40 -6.97 -0.18
C ALA A 61 6.93 -7.39 1.21
N CYS A 62 5.85 -8.18 1.30
CA CYS A 62 5.36 -8.71 2.56
C CYS A 62 5.89 -10.10 2.91
N HIS A 63 5.98 -11.01 1.94
CA HIS A 63 6.28 -12.41 2.24
C HIS A 63 7.78 -12.74 2.23
N SER A 64 8.68 -11.76 2.16
CA SER A 64 10.11 -12.00 2.15
C SER A 64 10.85 -11.06 3.09
N LEU A 65 12.00 -11.51 3.59
CA LEU A 65 12.89 -10.72 4.44
C LEU A 65 14.34 -10.84 3.97
N PRO A 66 15.16 -9.80 4.15
CA PRO A 66 16.58 -9.88 3.82
C PRO A 66 17.26 -11.01 4.60
N GLY A 67 18.04 -11.84 3.91
CA GLY A 67 18.75 -12.97 4.52
C GLY A 67 17.89 -14.21 4.82
N LYS A 68 16.59 -14.20 4.51
CA LYS A 68 15.72 -15.38 4.57
C LYS A 68 15.43 -15.95 3.17
N ALA A 69 14.91 -17.17 3.13
CA ALA A 69 14.41 -17.74 1.89
C ALA A 69 13.27 -16.85 1.30
N PRO A 70 13.22 -16.67 -0.03
CA PRO A 70 12.14 -15.94 -0.68
C PRO A 70 10.77 -16.50 -0.28
N PHE A 71 9.78 -15.63 -0.04
CA PHE A 71 8.40 -16.00 0.29
C PHE A 71 8.21 -16.78 1.61
N ALA A 72 9.24 -16.86 2.46
CA ALA A 72 9.19 -17.53 3.76
C ALA A 72 8.46 -16.74 4.86
N GLY A 73 7.98 -15.54 4.57
CA GLY A 73 7.25 -14.66 5.48
C GLY A 73 8.13 -13.99 6.54
N GLY A 74 7.46 -13.48 7.57
CA GLY A 74 8.09 -12.90 8.75
C GLY A 74 8.09 -11.38 8.81
N LEU A 75 7.66 -10.65 7.78
CA LEU A 75 7.54 -9.19 7.87
C LEU A 75 6.57 -8.83 9.00
N GLU A 76 7.07 -8.06 9.97
CA GLU A 76 6.29 -7.50 11.05
C GLU A 76 5.54 -6.25 10.57
N MET A 77 4.23 -6.23 10.79
CA MET A 77 3.36 -5.08 10.57
C MET A 77 2.79 -4.66 11.92
N ALA A 78 3.27 -3.53 12.44
CA ALA A 78 2.75 -2.96 13.65
C ALA A 78 1.29 -2.48 13.42
N THR A 79 0.40 -2.84 14.34
CA THR A 79 -0.95 -2.28 14.39
C THR A 79 -1.25 -1.76 15.79
N PRO A 80 -2.23 -0.86 15.95
CA PRO A 80 -2.66 -0.42 17.28
C PRO A 80 -3.11 -1.56 18.21
N LEU A 81 -3.43 -2.74 17.66
CA LEU A 81 -3.93 -3.90 18.41
C LEU A 81 -2.81 -4.91 18.73
N GLY A 82 -1.58 -4.69 18.26
CA GLY A 82 -0.48 -5.65 18.28
C GLY A 82 0.09 -5.91 16.89
N ALA A 83 1.23 -6.58 16.81
CA ALA A 83 1.91 -6.85 15.54
C ALA A 83 1.32 -8.08 14.83
N ILE A 84 1.20 -7.98 13.51
CA ILE A 84 0.84 -9.07 12.60
C ILE A 84 2.07 -9.42 11.79
N HIS A 85 2.31 -10.71 11.57
CA HIS A 85 3.43 -11.16 10.74
C HIS A 85 2.93 -11.79 9.44
N ALA A 86 3.59 -11.47 8.32
CA ALA A 86 3.35 -12.15 7.06
C ALA A 86 3.72 -13.64 7.16
N THR A 87 2.96 -14.51 6.51
CA THR A 87 3.14 -15.96 6.59
C THR A 87 4.11 -16.49 5.53
N ASN A 88 4.67 -17.67 5.74
CA ASN A 88 5.35 -18.45 4.72
C ASN A 88 4.33 -18.91 3.66
N ILE A 89 4.55 -18.53 2.40
CA ILE A 89 3.71 -18.90 1.25
C ILE A 89 4.46 -19.78 0.24
N THR A 90 5.57 -20.39 0.64
CA THR A 90 6.27 -21.40 -0.17
C THR A 90 5.48 -22.71 -0.19
N ALA A 91 5.85 -23.63 -1.09
CA ALA A 91 5.25 -24.96 -1.18
C ALA A 91 5.64 -25.92 -0.04
N ASP A 92 6.23 -25.42 1.06
CA ASP A 92 6.47 -26.22 2.26
C ASP A 92 5.14 -26.71 2.84
N ARG A 93 5.07 -28.00 3.20
CA ARG A 93 3.81 -28.65 3.61
C ARG A 93 3.45 -28.39 5.07
N GLU A 94 4.42 -28.09 5.92
CA GLU A 94 4.22 -27.94 7.36
C GLU A 94 4.01 -26.47 7.73
N HIS A 95 4.86 -25.59 7.20
CA HIS A 95 4.89 -24.17 7.55
C HIS A 95 4.34 -23.26 6.44
N GLY A 96 4.39 -23.72 5.19
CA GLY A 96 3.93 -22.99 4.00
C GLY A 96 2.50 -23.34 3.55
N ILE A 97 2.24 -23.15 2.26
CA ILE A 97 0.96 -23.46 1.60
C ILE A 97 0.99 -24.80 0.86
N GLY A 98 1.98 -25.66 1.08
CA GLY A 98 2.18 -26.92 0.34
C GLY A 98 1.04 -27.93 0.45
N ALA A 99 0.13 -27.76 1.41
CA ALA A 99 -1.08 -28.55 1.59
C ALA A 99 -2.35 -27.91 1.00
N TYR A 100 -2.27 -26.67 0.50
CA TYR A 100 -3.43 -25.94 -0.04
C TYR A 100 -3.76 -26.50 -1.41
N SER A 101 -5.04 -26.75 -1.67
CA SER A 101 -5.54 -26.90 -3.04
C SER A 101 -5.62 -25.54 -3.75
N LEU A 102 -5.83 -25.53 -5.07
CA LEU A 102 -6.11 -24.27 -5.80
C LEU A 102 -7.35 -23.55 -5.23
N ALA A 103 -8.37 -24.31 -4.83
CA ALA A 103 -9.58 -23.80 -4.18
C ALA A 103 -9.28 -23.13 -2.83
N ASP A 104 -8.37 -23.71 -2.04
CA ASP A 104 -7.92 -23.12 -0.78
C ASP A 104 -7.12 -21.84 -1.00
N PHE A 105 -6.22 -21.87 -1.98
CA PHE A 105 -5.43 -20.71 -2.36
C PHE A 105 -6.31 -19.54 -2.82
N ASP A 106 -7.30 -19.83 -3.65
CA ASP A 106 -8.28 -18.86 -4.11
C ASP A 106 -9.05 -18.20 -2.96
N ARG A 107 -9.58 -19.01 -2.03
CA ARG A 107 -10.26 -18.51 -0.83
C ARG A 107 -9.34 -17.65 0.03
N ALA A 108 -8.08 -18.05 0.19
CA ALA A 108 -7.12 -17.28 0.98
C ALA A 108 -6.84 -15.93 0.32
N VAL A 109 -6.54 -15.92 -0.99
CA VAL A 109 -6.11 -14.73 -1.73
C VAL A 109 -7.25 -13.77 -2.03
N ARG A 110 -8.37 -14.24 -2.56
CA ARG A 110 -9.49 -13.37 -2.99
C ARG A 110 -10.52 -13.11 -1.91
N GLN A 111 -10.58 -13.96 -0.87
CA GLN A 111 -11.68 -13.92 0.11
C GLN A 111 -11.21 -13.79 1.56
N GLY A 112 -9.89 -13.87 1.81
CA GLY A 112 -9.31 -13.79 3.14
C GLY A 112 -9.68 -14.98 4.03
N VAL A 113 -9.85 -16.19 3.46
CA VAL A 113 -10.23 -17.40 4.19
C VAL A 113 -9.22 -18.52 3.94
N ALA A 114 -8.41 -18.82 4.94
CA ALA A 114 -7.50 -19.96 4.92
C ALA A 114 -8.25 -21.29 5.20
N PRO A 115 -7.64 -22.45 4.88
CA PRO A 115 -8.22 -23.77 5.16
C PRO A 115 -8.73 -23.91 6.60
N GLY A 116 -9.87 -24.58 6.76
CA GLY A 116 -10.56 -24.72 8.04
C GLY A 116 -11.37 -23.47 8.42
N GLY A 117 -11.70 -22.61 7.46
CA GLY A 117 -12.52 -21.41 7.67
C GLY A 117 -11.84 -20.27 8.43
N ARG A 118 -10.52 -20.32 8.63
CA ARG A 118 -9.79 -19.31 9.41
C ARG A 118 -9.70 -17.99 8.64
N ARG A 119 -10.24 -16.90 9.22
CA ARG A 119 -10.23 -15.57 8.62
C ARG A 119 -8.86 -14.90 8.73
N LEU A 120 -8.35 -14.43 7.59
CA LEU A 120 -7.12 -13.65 7.49
C LEU A 120 -7.39 -12.19 7.85
N TYR A 121 -6.39 -11.53 8.45
CA TYR A 121 -6.52 -10.10 8.71
C TYR A 121 -6.45 -9.33 7.39
N PRO A 122 -7.23 -8.25 7.21
CA PRO A 122 -7.20 -7.41 6.02
C PRO A 122 -5.92 -6.57 5.88
N ALA A 123 -4.85 -6.93 6.61
CA ALA A 123 -3.49 -6.50 6.32
C ALA A 123 -2.98 -7.11 5.00
N MET A 124 -3.39 -8.36 4.70
CA MET A 124 -3.32 -8.87 3.33
C MET A 124 -4.44 -8.20 2.52
N PRO A 125 -4.15 -7.55 1.38
CA PRO A 125 -5.13 -6.76 0.64
C PRO A 125 -6.08 -7.64 -0.20
N TYR A 126 -6.62 -8.71 0.40
CA TYR A 126 -7.61 -9.58 -0.24
C TYR A 126 -8.87 -8.85 -0.74
N PRO A 127 -9.34 -7.71 -0.15
CA PRO A 127 -10.43 -6.95 -0.74
C PRO A 127 -10.11 -6.39 -2.13
N SER A 128 -8.84 -6.03 -2.38
CA SER A 128 -8.37 -5.67 -3.72
C SER A 128 -8.20 -6.92 -4.57
N TYR A 129 -7.54 -7.96 -4.04
CA TYR A 129 -7.30 -9.21 -4.77
C TYR A 129 -8.56 -9.97 -5.18
N ALA A 130 -9.72 -9.71 -4.56
CA ALA A 130 -11.01 -10.19 -5.05
C ALA A 130 -11.22 -9.96 -6.55
N LYS A 131 -10.62 -8.88 -7.09
CA LYS A 131 -10.68 -8.52 -8.51
C LYS A 131 -9.79 -9.37 -9.42
N LEU A 132 -8.86 -10.15 -8.89
CA LEU A 132 -8.00 -11.06 -9.67
C LEU A 132 -8.84 -11.98 -10.57
N SER A 133 -8.40 -12.12 -11.82
CA SER A 133 -8.98 -13.07 -12.76
C SER A 133 -8.66 -14.51 -12.34
N ASP A 134 -9.51 -15.45 -12.75
CA ASP A 134 -9.30 -16.86 -12.42
C ASP A 134 -7.98 -17.39 -13.02
N ASP A 135 -7.58 -16.90 -14.19
CA ASP A 135 -6.32 -17.27 -14.83
C ASP A 135 -5.10 -16.77 -14.04
N ASP A 136 -5.18 -15.57 -13.46
CA ASP A 136 -4.11 -15.02 -12.64
C ASP A 136 -4.02 -15.72 -11.28
N VAL A 137 -5.14 -16.12 -10.67
CA VAL A 137 -5.13 -16.95 -9.45
C VAL A 137 -4.50 -18.31 -9.73
N ARG A 138 -4.86 -18.96 -10.85
CA ARG A 138 -4.27 -20.24 -11.27
C ARG A 138 -2.77 -20.11 -11.53
N ALA A 139 -2.35 -19.02 -12.18
CA ALA A 139 -0.96 -18.73 -12.44
C ALA A 139 -0.16 -18.53 -11.15
N LEU A 140 -0.65 -17.68 -10.24
CA LEU A 140 -0.05 -17.46 -8.92
C LEU A 140 0.14 -18.78 -8.15
N TYR A 141 -0.90 -19.60 -8.09
CA TYR A 141 -0.83 -20.90 -7.43
C TYR A 141 0.23 -21.81 -8.06
N ALA A 142 0.28 -21.90 -9.40
CA ALA A 142 1.30 -22.66 -10.11
C ALA A 142 2.72 -22.15 -9.78
N PHE A 143 2.92 -20.84 -9.72
CA PHE A 143 4.19 -20.23 -9.34
C PHE A 143 4.62 -20.57 -7.92
N PHE A 144 3.76 -20.39 -6.91
CA PHE A 144 4.13 -20.73 -5.54
C PHE A 144 4.35 -22.23 -5.33
N MET A 145 3.60 -23.08 -6.03
CA MET A 145 3.70 -24.54 -5.88
C MET A 145 4.86 -25.17 -6.66
N LYS A 146 5.37 -24.51 -7.71
CA LYS A 146 6.38 -25.09 -8.63
C LYS A 146 7.55 -24.17 -8.96
N GLY A 147 7.36 -22.86 -8.93
CA GLY A 147 8.39 -21.85 -9.22
C GLY A 147 9.20 -21.42 -8.00
N VAL A 148 8.62 -21.50 -6.80
CA VAL A 148 9.27 -21.12 -5.54
C VAL A 148 9.82 -22.35 -4.82
N GLN A 149 11.05 -22.27 -4.31
CA GLN A 149 11.63 -23.34 -3.50
C GLN A 149 10.93 -23.43 -2.14
N PRO A 150 10.55 -24.63 -1.69
CA PRO A 150 10.01 -24.82 -0.34
C PRO A 150 11.00 -24.34 0.73
N ALA A 151 10.50 -23.60 1.73
CA ALA A 151 11.29 -23.16 2.87
C ALA A 151 10.64 -23.67 4.16
N ALA A 152 11.37 -24.44 4.95
CA ALA A 152 10.93 -24.96 6.25
C ALA A 152 11.05 -23.89 7.35
N GLU A 153 10.40 -22.75 7.13
CA GLU A 153 10.46 -21.57 8.02
C GLU A 153 9.11 -21.39 8.73
N ALA A 154 9.12 -21.49 10.05
CA ALA A 154 7.91 -21.42 10.86
C ALA A 154 7.30 -20.01 10.87
N ASN A 155 5.97 -19.95 10.82
CA ASN A 155 5.23 -18.70 10.91
C ASN A 155 5.36 -18.09 12.31
N ILE A 156 5.61 -16.77 12.38
CA ILE A 156 5.59 -16.01 13.63
C ILE A 156 4.12 -15.71 13.99
N PRO A 157 3.66 -16.04 15.20
CA PRO A 157 2.30 -15.73 15.61
C PRO A 157 2.08 -14.21 15.75
N SER A 158 0.82 -13.79 15.62
CA SER A 158 0.42 -12.41 15.92
C SER A 158 0.53 -12.13 17.41
N SER A 159 1.02 -10.94 17.78
CA SER A 159 1.08 -10.49 19.18
C SER A 159 -0.19 -9.79 19.67
N ILE A 160 -1.24 -9.73 18.84
CA ILE A 160 -2.56 -9.26 19.24
C ILE A 160 -3.07 -10.10 20.43
N PRO A 161 -3.38 -9.48 21.58
CA PRO A 161 -3.77 -10.19 22.79
C PRO A 161 -5.20 -10.73 22.68
N TRP A 162 -5.50 -11.76 23.47
CA TRP A 162 -6.87 -12.19 23.69
C TRP A 162 -7.66 -11.10 24.44
N PRO A 163 -8.94 -10.82 24.10
CA PRO A 163 -9.79 -11.49 23.10
C PRO A 163 -9.74 -10.87 21.69
N LEU A 164 -8.90 -9.86 21.45
CA LEU A 164 -8.83 -9.15 20.17
C LEU A 164 -8.28 -10.02 19.02
N ASN A 165 -7.61 -11.13 19.35
CA ASN A 165 -7.13 -12.10 18.38
C ASN A 165 -8.21 -13.04 17.81
N LEU A 166 -9.45 -12.99 18.32
CA LEU A 166 -10.56 -13.78 17.80
C LEU A 166 -10.82 -13.44 16.32
N ARG A 167 -10.88 -14.47 15.47
CA ARG A 167 -11.01 -14.29 14.00
C ARG A 167 -12.45 -14.17 13.50
N TRP A 168 -13.44 -14.53 14.31
CA TRP A 168 -14.84 -14.50 13.88
C TRP A 168 -15.39 -13.10 13.55
N PRO A 169 -15.00 -11.99 14.23
CA PRO A 169 -15.48 -10.66 13.86
C PRO A 169 -15.01 -10.25 12.45
N ILE A 170 -13.87 -10.76 12.00
CA ILE A 170 -13.38 -10.52 10.65
C ILE A 170 -14.33 -11.12 9.61
N ALA A 171 -14.99 -12.26 9.87
CA ALA A 171 -15.99 -12.79 8.93
C ALA A 171 -17.12 -11.77 8.66
N LEU A 172 -17.57 -11.08 9.70
CA LEU A 172 -18.58 -10.02 9.60
C LEU A 172 -18.02 -8.79 8.87
N TRP A 173 -16.77 -8.41 9.18
CA TRP A 173 -16.07 -7.35 8.46
C TRP A 173 -15.99 -7.64 6.96
N ASN A 174 -15.63 -8.87 6.56
CA ASN A 174 -15.57 -9.28 5.16
C ASN A 174 -16.95 -9.15 4.49
N GLY A 175 -18.02 -9.53 5.19
CA GLY A 175 -19.39 -9.41 4.66
C GLY A 175 -19.83 -7.98 4.39
N LEU A 176 -19.24 -7.00 5.09
CA LEU A 176 -19.56 -5.58 4.94
C LEU A 176 -18.64 -4.84 3.96
N PHE A 177 -17.36 -5.22 3.91
CA PHE A 177 -16.32 -4.40 3.30
C PHE A 177 -15.49 -5.11 2.22
N ALA A 178 -15.56 -6.44 2.11
CA ALA A 178 -14.77 -7.18 1.12
C ALA A 178 -15.65 -7.59 -0.08
N PRO A 179 -15.32 -7.15 -1.31
CA PRO A 179 -16.01 -7.61 -2.51
C PRO A 179 -15.68 -9.09 -2.75
N THR A 180 -16.53 -9.76 -3.51
CA THR A 180 -16.42 -11.20 -3.78
C THR A 180 -16.33 -11.52 -5.27
N THR A 181 -16.19 -10.49 -6.11
CA THR A 181 -16.28 -10.59 -7.56
C THR A 181 -14.97 -10.16 -8.22
N ALA A 182 -14.58 -10.93 -9.24
CA ALA A 182 -13.48 -10.57 -10.13
C ALA A 182 -13.80 -9.25 -10.86
N TYR A 183 -12.76 -8.59 -11.38
CA TYR A 183 -12.95 -7.39 -12.18
C TYR A 183 -13.80 -7.69 -13.42
N ALA A 184 -14.87 -6.92 -13.59
CA ALA A 184 -15.70 -6.93 -14.78
C ALA A 184 -15.29 -5.75 -15.68
N GLN A 185 -14.98 -6.06 -16.95
CA GLN A 185 -14.67 -5.02 -17.93
C GLN A 185 -15.87 -4.09 -18.14
N LYS A 186 -15.59 -2.80 -18.24
CA LYS A 186 -16.58 -1.76 -18.52
C LYS A 186 -16.69 -1.56 -20.03
N PRO A 187 -17.87 -1.75 -20.64
CA PRO A 187 -18.04 -1.72 -22.08
C PRO A 187 -17.90 -0.33 -22.71
N ASP A 188 -18.07 0.72 -21.90
CA ASP A 188 -17.89 2.13 -22.28
C ASP A 188 -16.44 2.59 -22.24
N GLN A 189 -15.52 1.72 -21.82
CA GLN A 189 -14.10 2.04 -21.64
C GLN A 189 -13.24 1.26 -22.63
N ASP A 190 -12.13 1.86 -23.05
CA ASP A 190 -11.19 1.21 -23.96
C ASP A 190 -10.43 0.04 -23.27
N PRO A 191 -9.86 -0.91 -24.02
CA PRO A 191 -9.17 -2.07 -23.44
C PRO A 191 -7.98 -1.70 -22.56
N LEU A 192 -7.25 -0.63 -22.88
CA LEU A 192 -6.08 -0.18 -22.13
C LEU A 192 -6.52 0.39 -20.77
N TRP A 193 -7.59 1.18 -20.75
CA TRP A 193 -8.21 1.65 -19.52
C TRP A 193 -8.70 0.49 -18.65
N ASN A 194 -9.38 -0.50 -19.23
CA ASN A 194 -9.87 -1.68 -18.50
C ASN A 194 -8.72 -2.49 -17.88
N ARG A 195 -7.59 -2.62 -18.59
CA ARG A 195 -6.39 -3.25 -18.06
C ARG A 195 -5.80 -2.46 -16.89
N GLY A 196 -5.75 -1.14 -16.99
CA GLY A 196 -5.28 -0.27 -15.93
C GLY A 196 -6.17 -0.33 -14.69
N ALA A 197 -7.49 -0.28 -14.89
CA ALA A 197 -8.49 -0.43 -13.84
C ALA A 197 -8.36 -1.78 -13.13
N TYR A 198 -8.19 -2.88 -13.89
CA TYR A 198 -7.90 -4.20 -13.33
C TYR A 198 -6.69 -4.16 -12.41
N ILE A 199 -5.55 -3.68 -12.90
CA ILE A 199 -4.31 -3.67 -12.12
C ILE A 199 -4.43 -2.79 -10.88
N VAL A 200 -4.89 -1.55 -11.04
CA VAL A 200 -4.93 -0.55 -9.97
C VAL A 200 -5.93 -0.91 -8.86
N GLN A 201 -7.10 -1.43 -9.23
CA GLN A 201 -8.14 -1.81 -8.27
C GLN A 201 -7.94 -3.23 -7.70
N GLY A 202 -7.15 -4.06 -8.39
CA GLY A 202 -6.99 -5.48 -8.10
C GLY A 202 -5.58 -5.82 -7.63
N PRO A 203 -4.78 -6.55 -8.44
CA PRO A 203 -3.48 -7.03 -8.01
C PRO A 203 -2.50 -5.94 -7.58
N GLY A 204 -2.44 -4.78 -8.25
CA GLY A 204 -1.58 -3.67 -7.83
C GLY A 204 -2.04 -2.95 -6.56
N HIS A 205 -3.26 -3.24 -6.08
CA HIS A 205 -3.83 -2.80 -4.80
C HIS A 205 -3.53 -1.34 -4.42
N CYS A 206 -3.52 -0.41 -5.39
CA CYS A 206 -3.05 0.96 -5.15
C CYS A 206 -3.91 1.68 -4.11
N GLY A 207 -5.20 1.29 -4.03
CA GLY A 207 -6.14 1.76 -3.01
C GLY A 207 -5.70 1.47 -1.58
N SER A 208 -4.94 0.38 -1.36
CA SER A 208 -4.52 -0.01 -0.02
C SER A 208 -3.67 1.05 0.67
N CYS A 209 -2.92 1.85 -0.10
CA CYS A 209 -2.15 2.99 0.41
C CYS A 209 -2.78 4.34 0.05
N HIS A 210 -3.37 4.49 -1.13
CA HIS A 210 -3.80 5.79 -1.65
C HIS A 210 -5.28 6.12 -1.40
N THR A 211 -6.07 5.21 -0.81
CA THR A 211 -7.46 5.47 -0.41
C THR A 211 -7.55 5.66 1.11
N PRO A 212 -8.23 6.71 1.60
CA PRO A 212 -8.41 6.93 3.03
C PRO A 212 -9.22 5.80 3.67
N ARG A 213 -8.89 5.49 4.92
CA ARG A 213 -9.54 4.44 5.70
C ARG A 213 -10.75 4.97 6.49
N GLY A 214 -11.76 4.11 6.66
CA GLY A 214 -12.92 4.35 7.51
C GLY A 214 -12.67 4.00 8.97
N LEU A 215 -13.68 4.17 9.83
CA LEU A 215 -13.60 3.84 11.25
C LEU A 215 -13.29 2.36 11.53
N ALA A 216 -13.69 1.47 10.62
CA ALA A 216 -13.40 0.05 10.70
C ALA A 216 -12.08 -0.36 9.99
N PHE A 217 -11.20 0.61 9.72
CA PHE A 217 -9.94 0.44 8.96
C PHE A 217 -10.12 -0.10 7.52
N ASN A 218 -11.35 -0.12 7.00
CA ASN A 218 -11.65 -0.46 5.61
C ASN A 218 -11.28 0.69 4.66
N GLU A 219 -10.93 0.38 3.42
CA GLU A 219 -10.86 1.39 2.37
C GLU A 219 -12.25 2.02 2.18
N LYS A 220 -12.33 3.35 2.13
CA LYS A 220 -13.61 4.04 1.96
C LYS A 220 -14.21 3.87 0.56
N ALA A 221 -13.40 3.41 -0.40
CA ALA A 221 -13.82 3.08 -1.76
C ALA A 221 -12.80 2.10 -2.39
N LEU A 222 -13.27 1.21 -3.25
CA LEU A 222 -12.44 0.16 -3.88
C LEU A 222 -12.32 0.31 -5.41
N ASP A 223 -13.01 1.30 -5.98
CA ASP A 223 -12.95 1.62 -7.40
C ASP A 223 -13.35 3.08 -7.67
N GLU A 224 -13.29 3.48 -8.94
CA GLU A 224 -13.52 4.85 -9.39
C GLU A 224 -14.93 5.40 -9.15
N SER A 225 -15.91 4.54 -8.83
CA SER A 225 -17.27 4.99 -8.49
C SER A 225 -17.31 5.75 -7.16
N GLY A 226 -16.34 5.51 -6.27
CA GLY A 226 -16.24 6.19 -4.99
C GLY A 226 -15.36 7.43 -5.03
N ALA A 227 -15.89 8.57 -4.60
CA ALA A 227 -15.11 9.82 -4.51
C ALA A 227 -13.80 9.71 -3.68
N PRO A 228 -13.73 8.93 -2.58
CA PRO A 228 -12.49 8.76 -1.82
C PRO A 228 -11.44 7.87 -2.48
N PHE A 229 -11.77 7.10 -3.52
CA PHE A 229 -10.85 6.12 -4.11
C PHE A 229 -9.59 6.81 -4.65
N LEU A 230 -8.40 6.38 -4.23
CA LEU A 230 -7.09 6.95 -4.62
C LEU A 230 -6.94 8.45 -4.39
N ALA A 231 -7.67 8.99 -3.41
CA ALA A 231 -7.75 10.41 -3.18
C ALA A 231 -6.72 10.93 -2.13
N GLY A 232 -5.75 10.10 -1.79
CA GLY A 232 -4.70 10.34 -0.82
C GLY A 232 -5.07 9.88 0.59
N ALA A 233 -4.07 9.39 1.34
CA ALA A 233 -4.29 8.91 2.70
C ALA A 233 -3.02 9.00 3.56
N LEU A 234 -3.23 9.13 4.87
CA LEU A 234 -2.17 8.87 5.85
C LEU A 234 -2.14 7.38 6.17
N LEU A 235 -0.95 6.79 6.07
CA LEU A 235 -0.68 5.41 6.42
C LEU A 235 0.72 5.32 7.04
N ASP A 236 0.79 4.79 8.26
CA ASP A 236 2.05 4.44 8.93
C ASP A 236 3.11 5.56 8.98
N GLY A 237 2.71 6.77 9.38
CA GLY A 237 3.62 7.92 9.44
C GLY A 237 4.02 8.49 8.07
N TRP A 238 3.38 8.03 7.00
CA TRP A 238 3.52 8.54 5.63
C TRP A 238 2.20 9.10 5.13
N TYR A 239 2.28 10.13 4.30
CA TYR A 239 1.18 10.55 3.43
C TYR A 239 1.40 9.98 2.04
N ALA A 240 0.52 9.07 1.64
CA ALA A 240 0.38 8.57 0.28
C ALA A 240 -0.40 9.62 -0.54
N PRO A 241 0.20 10.24 -1.56
CA PRO A 241 -0.43 11.27 -2.39
C PRO A 241 -1.76 10.86 -3.03
N SER A 242 -2.55 11.82 -3.50
CA SER A 242 -3.64 11.48 -4.41
C SER A 242 -3.07 10.92 -5.73
N LEU A 243 -3.70 9.90 -6.31
CA LEU A 243 -3.37 9.42 -7.67
C LEU A 243 -4.35 9.95 -8.72
N ARG A 244 -5.19 10.93 -8.36
CA ARG A 244 -6.18 11.56 -9.24
C ARG A 244 -5.60 12.77 -9.96
N GLN A 245 -6.41 13.39 -10.82
CA GLN A 245 -6.10 14.66 -11.48
C GLN A 245 -6.07 15.89 -10.55
N ASP A 246 -5.75 15.72 -9.28
CA ASP A 246 -5.42 16.82 -8.36
C ASP A 246 -4.09 17.45 -8.82
N HIS A 247 -4.06 18.77 -9.03
CA HIS A 247 -2.92 19.48 -9.58
C HIS A 247 -1.79 19.65 -8.56
N ASN A 248 -2.10 19.83 -7.28
CA ASN A 248 -1.11 20.08 -6.23
C ASN A 248 -0.68 18.79 -5.53
N THR A 249 -1.67 17.97 -5.18
CA THR A 249 -1.47 16.78 -4.35
C THR A 249 -1.56 15.46 -5.11
N GLY A 250 -1.79 15.50 -6.42
CA GLY A 250 -1.84 14.30 -7.26
C GLY A 250 -1.20 14.45 -8.65
N LEU A 251 -1.75 13.73 -9.62
CA LEU A 251 -1.19 13.51 -10.96
C LEU A 251 -1.73 14.50 -12.02
N GLY A 252 -2.39 15.59 -11.59
CA GLY A 252 -2.96 16.60 -12.48
C GLY A 252 -1.92 17.30 -13.35
N ARG A 253 -0.66 17.42 -12.87
CA ARG A 253 0.46 18.03 -13.62
C ARG A 253 1.35 17.03 -14.35
N TRP A 254 1.05 15.74 -14.22
CA TRP A 254 1.86 14.66 -14.79
C TRP A 254 1.27 14.24 -16.14
N SER A 255 2.11 13.99 -17.13
CA SER A 255 1.68 13.29 -18.35
C SER A 255 1.58 11.78 -18.11
N GLU A 256 0.90 11.04 -19.00
CA GLU A 256 0.91 9.56 -18.95
C GLU A 256 2.34 9.01 -19.01
N ALA A 257 3.18 9.56 -19.89
CA ALA A 257 4.58 9.17 -20.02
C ALA A 257 5.39 9.40 -18.72
N GLU A 258 5.09 10.47 -17.98
CA GLU A 258 5.73 10.76 -16.70
C GLU A 258 5.29 9.80 -15.59
N ILE A 259 4.04 9.31 -15.63
CA ILE A 259 3.55 8.26 -14.73
C ILE A 259 4.25 6.94 -15.05
N VAL A 260 4.33 6.57 -16.34
CA VAL A 260 5.06 5.37 -16.80
C VAL A 260 6.52 5.44 -16.36
N GLN A 261 7.20 6.57 -16.59
CA GLN A 261 8.59 6.77 -16.19
C GLN A 261 8.77 6.58 -14.67
N PHE A 262 7.88 7.17 -13.86
CA PHE A 262 7.95 7.05 -12.41
C PHE A 262 7.78 5.61 -11.94
N LEU A 263 6.80 4.88 -12.46
CA LEU A 263 6.57 3.48 -12.09
C LEU A 263 7.70 2.56 -12.57
N LYS A 264 8.32 2.87 -13.71
CA LYS A 264 9.42 2.09 -14.31
C LYS A 264 10.78 2.34 -13.67
N THR A 265 11.04 3.56 -13.22
CA THR A 265 12.39 3.99 -12.79
C THR A 265 12.44 4.52 -11.35
N GLY A 266 11.29 4.61 -10.68
CA GLY A 266 11.15 5.11 -9.32
C GLY A 266 11.27 6.62 -9.23
N ARG A 267 11.35 7.34 -10.36
CA ARG A 267 11.50 8.79 -10.39
C ARG A 267 11.05 9.41 -11.71
N ASN A 268 10.76 10.69 -11.68
CA ASN A 268 10.60 11.55 -12.85
C ASN A 268 10.94 13.00 -12.47
N ARG A 269 10.63 13.97 -13.34
CA ARG A 269 10.88 15.39 -13.06
C ARG A 269 10.10 15.98 -11.87
N HIS A 270 9.07 15.30 -11.39
CA HIS A 270 8.17 15.79 -10.33
C HIS A 270 8.50 15.18 -8.97
N ALA A 271 8.91 13.91 -8.94
CA ALA A 271 9.09 13.17 -7.69
C ALA A 271 10.03 11.96 -7.84
N VAL A 272 10.44 11.45 -6.69
CA VAL A 272 11.11 10.16 -6.50
C VAL A 272 10.27 9.33 -5.52
N VAL A 273 10.26 8.01 -5.65
CA VAL A 273 9.60 7.11 -4.68
C VAL A 273 10.23 7.29 -3.29
N TYR A 274 9.39 7.20 -2.27
CA TYR A 274 9.80 7.31 -0.87
C TYR A 274 8.86 6.52 0.03
N GLY A 275 9.30 6.26 1.28
CA GLY A 275 8.54 5.43 2.21
C GLY A 275 8.22 4.07 1.62
N SER A 276 7.06 3.50 1.99
CA SER A 276 6.62 2.19 1.50
C SER A 276 6.52 2.06 -0.02
N MET A 277 6.36 3.17 -0.76
CA MET A 277 6.37 3.15 -2.22
C MET A 277 7.74 2.73 -2.80
N THR A 278 8.83 2.90 -2.04
CA THR A 278 10.15 2.42 -2.44
C THR A 278 10.20 0.91 -2.55
N GLU A 279 9.57 0.18 -1.61
CA GLU A 279 9.50 -1.28 -1.64
C GLU A 279 8.60 -1.76 -2.78
N ALA A 280 7.44 -1.12 -2.98
CA ALA A 280 6.56 -1.40 -4.12
C ALA A 280 7.27 -1.17 -5.47
N PHE A 281 8.12 -0.15 -5.58
CA PHE A 281 8.95 0.04 -6.76
C PHE A 281 10.04 -1.04 -6.88
N ASN A 282 10.79 -1.26 -5.81
CA ASN A 282 11.93 -2.18 -5.77
C ASN A 282 11.53 -3.62 -6.09
N ASN A 283 10.31 -4.04 -5.74
CA ASN A 283 9.85 -5.44 -5.84
C ASN A 283 8.68 -5.67 -6.80
N SER A 284 8.00 -4.62 -7.27
CA SER A 284 6.81 -4.75 -8.13
C SER A 284 6.90 -3.90 -9.40
N THR A 285 6.69 -2.58 -9.31
CA THR A 285 6.34 -1.77 -10.51
C THR A 285 7.44 -1.72 -11.57
N GLN A 286 8.72 -1.79 -11.18
CA GLN A 286 9.82 -1.77 -12.14
C GLN A 286 9.88 -3.01 -13.05
N PHE A 287 9.21 -4.09 -12.66
CA PHE A 287 9.17 -5.35 -13.41
C PHE A 287 7.91 -5.51 -14.25
N MET A 288 6.99 -4.54 -14.20
CA MET A 288 5.79 -4.56 -15.02
C MET A 288 6.15 -4.31 -16.50
N SER A 289 5.37 -4.90 -17.40
CA SER A 289 5.52 -4.63 -18.84
C SER A 289 5.15 -3.18 -19.17
N ASP A 290 5.72 -2.64 -20.25
CA ASP A 290 5.42 -1.28 -20.69
C ASP A 290 3.93 -1.07 -21.03
N ASP A 291 3.25 -2.11 -21.51
CA ASP A 291 1.81 -2.10 -21.77
C ASP A 291 1.01 -1.96 -20.47
N ASP A 292 1.38 -2.69 -19.42
CA ASP A 292 0.72 -2.61 -18.11
C ASP A 292 0.99 -1.28 -17.41
N LEU A 293 2.21 -0.75 -17.51
CA LEU A 293 2.53 0.58 -17.02
C LEU A 293 1.73 1.66 -17.75
N SER A 294 1.59 1.54 -19.07
CA SER A 294 0.77 2.45 -19.89
C SER A 294 -0.71 2.34 -19.54
N ALA A 295 -1.19 1.12 -19.27
CA ALA A 295 -2.55 0.87 -18.83
C ALA A 295 -2.85 1.54 -17.48
N ILE A 296 -1.95 1.39 -16.50
CA ILE A 296 -2.05 2.07 -15.20
C ILE A 296 -2.08 3.59 -15.40
N ALA A 297 -1.17 4.14 -16.20
CA ALA A 297 -1.12 5.58 -16.47
C ALA A 297 -2.43 6.09 -17.10
N ARG A 298 -2.94 5.38 -18.13
CA ARG A 298 -4.21 5.68 -18.80
C ARG A 298 -5.38 5.71 -17.83
N TYR A 299 -5.47 4.71 -16.95
CA TYR A 299 -6.53 4.62 -15.95
C TYR A 299 -6.44 5.75 -14.92
N LEU A 300 -5.26 5.97 -14.33
CA LEU A 300 -5.06 7.02 -13.32
C LEU A 300 -5.32 8.43 -13.87
N LYS A 301 -4.93 8.69 -15.14
CA LYS A 301 -5.22 9.97 -15.79
C LYS A 301 -6.71 10.22 -16.01
N ALA A 302 -7.53 9.18 -16.10
CA ALA A 302 -8.98 9.31 -16.25
C ALA A 302 -9.70 9.66 -14.93
N LEU A 303 -9.03 9.54 -13.77
CA LEU A 303 -9.67 9.79 -12.47
C LEU A 303 -9.74 11.29 -12.15
N PRO A 304 -10.94 11.88 -12.00
CA PRO A 304 -11.06 13.32 -11.75
C PRO A 304 -10.49 13.69 -10.39
N GLY A 305 -9.80 14.83 -10.32
CA GLY A 305 -9.42 15.48 -9.06
C GLY A 305 -10.60 16.14 -8.37
N ASP A 306 -10.40 16.64 -7.14
CA ASP A 306 -11.40 17.43 -6.40
C ASP A 306 -10.84 18.83 -6.11
N PRO A 307 -11.25 19.86 -6.88
CA PRO A 307 -10.81 21.24 -6.67
C PRO A 307 -11.07 21.78 -5.27
N ARG A 308 -12.06 21.25 -4.55
CA ARG A 308 -12.38 21.68 -3.17
C ARG A 308 -11.33 21.20 -2.17
N ARG A 309 -10.65 20.09 -2.45
CA ARG A 309 -9.55 19.57 -1.65
C ARG A 309 -8.22 20.17 -2.09
N ASP A 310 -8.00 20.26 -3.39
CA ASP A 310 -6.67 20.55 -3.94
C ASP A 310 -6.37 22.06 -4.08
N GLY A 311 -7.40 22.90 -4.12
CA GLY A 311 -7.26 24.35 -4.18
C GLY A 311 -6.82 24.87 -5.55
N ALA A 312 -6.23 26.07 -5.57
CA ALA A 312 -5.76 26.69 -6.81
C ALA A 312 -4.47 26.01 -7.32
N PRO A 313 -4.30 25.81 -8.63
CA PRO A 313 -3.09 25.21 -9.18
C PRO A 313 -1.82 25.96 -8.78
N TRP A 314 -0.84 25.22 -8.26
CA TRP A 314 0.47 25.74 -7.91
C TRP A 314 1.15 26.40 -9.11
N GLN A 315 1.82 27.52 -8.84
CA GLN A 315 2.64 28.26 -9.78
C GLN A 315 3.98 28.52 -9.13
N TYR A 316 5.06 28.28 -9.89
CA TYR A 316 6.39 28.59 -9.40
C TYR A 316 6.53 30.08 -9.13
N GLN A 317 7.03 30.42 -7.95
CA GLN A 317 7.38 31.79 -7.59
C GLN A 317 8.87 31.82 -7.29
N ALA A 318 9.62 32.72 -7.92
CA ALA A 318 11.01 32.95 -7.50
C ALA A 318 10.98 33.67 -6.14
N THR A 319 10.82 32.92 -5.06
CA THR A 319 11.00 33.45 -3.71
C THR A 319 12.48 33.76 -3.54
N ALA A 320 12.81 35.05 -3.43
CA ALA A 320 13.96 35.41 -2.62
C ALA A 320 13.65 34.91 -1.21
N ALA A 321 14.22 33.77 -0.83
CA ALA A 321 14.17 33.32 0.56
C ALA A 321 14.52 34.52 1.42
N ALA A 322 13.58 35.05 2.21
CA ALA A 322 13.90 36.16 3.08
C ALA A 322 15.08 35.68 3.94
N PRO A 323 16.28 36.28 3.86
CA PRO A 323 17.47 35.70 4.48
C PRO A 323 17.35 35.54 6.01
N GLY A 324 16.33 36.17 6.63
CA GLY A 324 15.98 36.04 8.04
C GLY A 324 14.73 35.18 8.35
N ALA A 325 14.13 34.48 7.38
CA ALA A 325 13.04 33.56 7.67
C ALA A 325 13.55 32.36 8.51
N PRO A 326 12.84 31.94 9.57
CA PRO A 326 13.18 30.73 10.32
C PRO A 326 13.36 29.53 9.37
N GLY A 327 14.44 28.77 9.55
CA GLY A 327 14.77 27.61 8.70
C GLY A 327 15.52 27.92 7.40
N ALA A 328 15.57 29.18 6.93
CA ALA A 328 16.26 29.52 5.68
C ALA A 328 17.78 29.28 5.75
N HIS A 329 18.41 29.58 6.88
CA HIS A 329 19.84 29.32 7.10
C HIS A 329 20.14 27.81 7.12
N THR A 330 19.30 27.02 7.81
CA THR A 330 19.40 25.56 7.83
C THR A 330 19.23 24.99 6.42
N TYR A 331 18.27 25.49 5.65
CA TYR A 331 18.08 25.09 4.26
C TYR A 331 19.34 25.36 3.42
N ALA A 332 19.87 26.58 3.49
CA ALA A 332 21.04 26.99 2.73
C ALA A 332 22.29 26.15 3.02
N THR A 333 22.47 25.75 4.29
CA THR A 333 23.67 25.03 4.74
C THR A 333 23.56 23.51 4.68
N ARG A 334 22.35 22.95 4.71
CA ARG A 334 22.12 21.49 4.81
C ARG A 334 21.37 20.88 3.63
N CYS A 335 20.57 21.67 2.90
CA CYS A 335 19.63 21.14 1.90
C CYS A 335 19.92 21.66 0.48
N ALA A 336 20.33 22.93 0.36
CA ALA A 336 20.43 23.63 -0.93
C ALA A 336 21.48 23.06 -1.89
N SER A 337 22.52 22.38 -1.40
CA SER A 337 23.50 21.69 -2.25
C SER A 337 22.88 20.58 -3.11
N CYS A 338 21.81 19.97 -2.60
CA CYS A 338 21.06 18.91 -3.25
C CYS A 338 19.83 19.48 -3.96
N HIS A 339 18.96 20.19 -3.23
CA HIS A 339 17.65 20.63 -3.74
C HIS A 339 17.69 21.97 -4.48
N GLY A 340 18.86 22.62 -4.56
CA GLY A 340 19.04 23.93 -5.16
C GLY A 340 18.53 25.07 -4.28
N ALA A 341 19.10 26.26 -4.43
CA ALA A 341 18.59 27.46 -3.76
C ALA A 341 17.18 27.86 -4.28
N ASP A 342 16.85 27.45 -5.50
CA ASP A 342 15.59 27.70 -6.17
C ASP A 342 14.56 26.56 -6.00
N GLY A 343 14.92 25.53 -5.21
CA GLY A 343 14.06 24.40 -4.87
C GLY A 343 13.77 23.43 -6.01
N LYS A 344 14.40 23.59 -7.18
CA LYS A 344 14.11 22.76 -8.36
C LYS A 344 14.84 21.42 -8.37
N GLY A 345 15.75 21.20 -7.43
CA GLY A 345 16.58 20.00 -7.41
C GLY A 345 17.51 19.92 -8.63
N GLN A 346 18.01 18.72 -8.86
CA GLN A 346 18.93 18.38 -9.96
C GLN A 346 18.32 17.22 -10.74
N ALA A 347 17.23 17.51 -11.45
CA ALA A 347 16.51 16.61 -12.35
C ALA A 347 16.51 15.13 -11.90
N GLU A 348 17.03 14.22 -12.72
CA GLU A 348 17.02 12.77 -12.52
C GLU A 348 17.72 12.29 -11.24
N TRP A 349 18.51 13.14 -10.58
CA TRP A 349 19.34 12.77 -9.43
C TRP A 349 18.80 13.27 -8.10
N MET A 350 18.27 14.49 -8.07
CA MET A 350 17.78 15.10 -6.84
C MET A 350 16.40 15.72 -7.07
N PRO A 351 15.36 15.25 -6.34
CA PRO A 351 13.99 15.66 -6.60
C PRO A 351 13.77 17.15 -6.27
N PRO A 352 12.83 17.81 -6.98
CA PRO A 352 12.43 19.16 -6.61
C PRO A 352 11.73 19.17 -5.25
N LEU A 353 11.82 20.31 -4.56
CA LEU A 353 10.95 20.67 -3.43
C LEU A 353 9.91 21.71 -3.86
N ALA A 354 10.24 22.54 -4.84
CA ALA A 354 9.30 23.46 -5.48
C ALA A 354 8.20 22.66 -6.18
N GLY A 355 6.96 22.84 -5.75
CA GLY A 355 5.80 22.17 -6.30
C GLY A 355 5.69 20.68 -5.95
N ALA A 356 6.60 20.10 -5.18
CA ALA A 356 6.52 18.69 -4.81
C ALA A 356 5.30 18.43 -3.92
N THR A 357 4.62 17.29 -4.10
CA THR A 357 3.44 16.96 -3.29
C THR A 357 3.75 16.94 -1.78
N SER A 358 4.93 16.49 -1.37
CA SER A 358 5.37 16.53 0.03
C SER A 358 5.49 17.95 0.61
N MET A 359 5.58 18.97 -0.25
CA MET A 359 5.63 20.38 0.15
C MET A 359 4.29 21.10 -0.03
N LEU A 360 3.36 20.55 -0.83
CA LEU A 360 2.05 21.12 -1.12
C LEU A 360 0.91 20.51 -0.29
N ALA A 361 0.99 19.23 0.07
CA ALA A 361 -0.04 18.56 0.86
C ALA A 361 -0.16 19.18 2.24
N ALA A 362 -1.38 19.26 2.78
CA ALA A 362 -1.63 19.74 4.14
C ALA A 362 -0.94 18.84 5.18
N GLU A 363 -0.92 17.54 4.92
CA GLU A 363 -0.17 16.55 5.66
C GLU A 363 1.34 16.77 5.50
N ASN A 364 2.05 16.85 6.63
CA ASN A 364 3.50 17.06 6.67
C ASN A 364 4.28 15.80 7.07
N ALA A 365 3.60 14.68 7.30
CA ALA A 365 4.19 13.44 7.80
C ALA A 365 5.35 12.93 6.91
N SER A 366 5.14 12.83 5.60
CA SER A 366 6.19 12.38 4.67
C SER A 366 7.41 13.32 4.64
N ALA A 367 7.17 14.64 4.70
CA ALA A 367 8.25 15.64 4.70
C ALA A 367 9.09 15.55 5.99
N ILE A 368 8.42 15.37 7.14
CA ILE A 368 9.06 15.16 8.43
C ILE A 368 9.84 13.83 8.42
N ASN A 369 9.21 12.75 7.99
CA ASN A 369 9.77 11.40 8.04
C ASN A 369 11.02 11.28 7.15
N ILE A 370 10.98 11.75 5.90
CA ILE A 370 12.17 11.82 5.02
C ILE A 370 13.30 12.64 5.64
N THR A 371 12.97 13.78 6.25
CA THR A 371 14.01 14.66 6.83
C THR A 371 14.64 14.03 8.07
N LEU A 372 13.83 13.41 8.93
CA LEU A 372 14.31 12.68 10.10
C LEU A 372 15.17 11.49 9.67
N ASN A 373 14.58 10.60 8.88
CA ASN A 373 15.05 9.22 8.75
C ASN A 373 15.80 8.97 7.43
N GLY A 374 15.83 9.93 6.52
CA GLY A 374 16.45 9.79 5.20
C GLY A 374 15.58 8.99 4.23
N SER A 375 16.11 8.76 3.03
CA SER A 375 15.45 7.93 2.02
C SER A 375 15.93 6.47 2.08
N GLN A 376 15.02 5.54 1.83
CA GLN A 376 15.38 4.15 1.52
C GLN A 376 16.22 4.08 0.24
N ARG A 377 16.89 2.94 0.04
CA ARG A 377 17.68 2.68 -1.15
C ARG A 377 16.76 2.31 -2.32
N ILE A 378 16.83 3.08 -3.40
CA ILE A 378 16.16 2.75 -4.66
C ILE A 378 17.12 1.89 -5.48
N VAL A 379 16.64 0.76 -5.99
CA VAL A 379 17.40 -0.14 -6.86
C VAL A 379 16.62 -0.31 -8.15
N ALA A 380 17.05 0.37 -9.21
CA ALA A 380 16.42 0.33 -10.51
C ALA A 380 17.25 -0.58 -11.43
N ALA A 381 16.63 -1.61 -12.00
CA ALA A 381 17.30 -2.57 -12.88
C ALA A 381 18.59 -3.16 -12.27
N GLY A 382 18.58 -3.42 -10.96
CA GLY A 382 19.73 -3.94 -10.21
C GLY A 382 20.81 -2.91 -9.87
N VAL A 383 20.64 -1.64 -10.24
CA VAL A 383 21.59 -0.56 -9.95
C VAL A 383 21.06 0.30 -8.79
N PRO A 384 21.77 0.34 -7.64
CA PRO A 384 21.42 1.22 -6.54
C PRO A 384 21.61 2.70 -6.90
N ASP A 385 20.77 3.57 -6.35
CA ASP A 385 20.93 5.02 -6.47
C ASP A 385 22.31 5.53 -6.00
N ALA A 386 22.83 6.53 -6.72
CA ALA A 386 24.09 7.19 -6.37
C ALA A 386 23.96 8.07 -5.12
N TYR A 387 22.80 8.71 -4.97
CA TYR A 387 22.51 9.66 -3.88
C TYR A 387 21.27 9.23 -3.13
N ARG A 388 21.33 9.37 -1.80
CA ARG A 388 20.20 9.19 -0.88
C ARG A 388 20.01 10.46 -0.08
N MET A 389 18.77 10.76 0.27
CA MET A 389 18.49 11.81 1.23
C MET A 389 19.07 11.37 2.60
N PRO A 390 20.01 12.13 3.19
CA PRO A 390 20.59 11.77 4.47
C PRO A 390 19.56 11.92 5.60
N ALA A 391 19.78 11.17 6.68
CA ALA A 391 18.98 11.30 7.91
C ALA A 391 19.50 12.47 8.75
N PHE A 392 18.62 13.41 9.11
CA PHE A 392 18.95 14.54 9.97
C PHE A 392 18.49 14.37 11.42
N ARG A 393 17.91 13.21 11.77
CA ARG A 393 17.46 12.88 13.14
C ARG A 393 18.50 13.27 14.20
N GLU A 394 19.74 12.84 14.09
CA GLU A 394 20.75 13.13 15.12
C GLU A 394 21.42 14.51 14.96
N GLN A 395 21.21 15.16 13.83
CA GLN A 395 21.91 16.40 13.45
C GLN A 395 21.10 17.66 13.72
N LEU A 396 19.77 17.56 13.69
CA LEU A 396 18.83 18.67 13.85
C LEU A 396 17.80 18.37 14.95
N SER A 397 17.54 19.36 15.78
CA SER A 397 16.45 19.35 16.75
C SER A 397 15.08 19.34 16.05
N ASP A 398 14.04 18.97 16.80
CA ASP A 398 12.66 19.02 16.31
C ASP A 398 12.24 20.41 15.84
N ARG A 399 12.76 21.44 16.52
CA ARG A 399 12.54 22.83 16.15
C ARG A 399 13.19 23.17 14.81
N GLU A 400 14.46 22.84 14.63
CA GLU A 400 15.18 23.14 13.38
C GLU A 400 14.56 22.43 12.18
N ILE A 401 14.14 21.17 12.35
CA ILE A 401 13.41 20.41 11.31
C ILE A 401 12.06 21.07 11.00
N ALA A 402 11.31 21.46 12.03
CA ALA A 402 10.04 22.15 11.84
C ALA A 402 10.20 23.49 11.10
N GLU A 403 11.22 24.28 11.44
CA GLU A 403 11.51 25.55 10.80
C GLU A 403 11.94 25.37 9.34
N VAL A 404 12.89 24.47 9.04
CA VAL A 404 13.36 24.26 7.66
C VAL A 404 12.27 23.70 6.74
N LEU A 405 11.41 22.82 7.26
CA LEU A 405 10.27 22.31 6.50
C LEU A 405 9.19 23.37 6.31
N SER A 406 8.93 24.21 7.32
CA SER A 406 7.99 25.34 7.19
C SER A 406 8.48 26.33 6.12
N PHE A 407 9.78 26.59 6.08
CA PHE A 407 10.40 27.37 5.01
C PHE A 407 10.19 26.72 3.64
N ALA A 408 10.56 25.45 3.46
CA ALA A 408 10.40 24.75 2.17
C ALA A 408 8.93 24.66 1.70
N ARG A 409 7.98 24.52 2.63
CA ARG A 409 6.53 24.43 2.37
C ARG A 409 5.86 25.78 2.10
N SER A 410 6.57 26.88 2.28
CA SER A 410 6.11 28.24 1.96
C SER A 410 6.95 28.93 0.87
N ALA A 411 8.11 28.36 0.54
CA ALA A 411 8.96 28.81 -0.55
C ALA A 411 8.45 28.34 -1.92
N TRP A 412 8.88 29.04 -2.96
CA TRP A 412 8.66 28.69 -4.37
C TRP A 412 7.20 28.57 -4.80
N GLY A 413 6.31 29.29 -4.12
CA GLY A 413 4.86 29.20 -4.34
C GLY A 413 4.19 28.03 -3.64
N ASN A 414 4.93 27.25 -2.83
CA ASN A 414 4.37 26.16 -2.03
C ASN A 414 3.41 26.70 -0.96
N GLN A 415 2.38 25.92 -0.63
CA GLN A 415 1.32 26.31 0.29
C GLN A 415 0.95 25.19 1.28
N GLY A 416 1.90 24.30 1.60
CA GLY A 416 1.65 23.19 2.54
C GLY A 416 1.46 23.65 4.00
N GLY A 417 1.79 24.89 4.32
CA GLY A 417 1.67 25.43 5.68
C GLY A 417 2.80 24.97 6.61
N ALA A 418 2.78 25.51 7.83
CA ALA A 418 3.85 25.32 8.81
C ALA A 418 3.88 23.91 9.40
N VAL A 419 5.09 23.45 9.74
CA VAL A 419 5.35 22.23 10.51
C VAL A 419 5.56 22.62 11.97
N GLN A 420 4.96 21.85 12.89
CA GLN A 420 5.14 22.07 14.32
C GLN A 420 6.24 21.15 14.86
N ALA A 421 7.09 21.68 15.74
CA ALA A 421 8.13 20.90 16.41
C ALA A 421 7.56 19.69 17.16
N LYS A 422 6.37 19.82 17.75
CA LYS A 422 5.68 18.71 18.42
C LYS A 422 5.42 17.53 17.46
N ALA A 423 4.96 17.79 16.24
CA ALA A 423 4.72 16.74 15.25
C ALA A 423 6.02 16.05 14.82
N VAL A 424 7.12 16.80 14.77
CA VAL A 424 8.46 16.22 14.52
C VAL A 424 8.87 15.30 15.68
N GLY A 425 8.71 15.74 16.93
CA GLY A 425 9.03 14.94 18.10
C GLY A 425 8.17 13.67 18.22
N GLU A 426 6.88 13.77 17.88
CA GLU A 426 5.97 12.61 17.83
C GLU A 426 6.43 11.59 16.79
N LEU A 427 6.70 12.01 15.54
CA LEU A 427 7.20 11.10 14.51
C LEU A 427 8.58 10.55 14.85
N ARG A 428 9.47 11.38 15.43
CA ARG A 428 10.77 10.92 15.91
C ARG A 428 10.60 9.79 16.92
N GLY A 429 9.73 9.92 17.91
CA GLY A 429 9.53 8.90 18.93
C GLY A 429 8.99 7.55 18.40
N HIS A 430 8.34 7.54 17.24
CA HIS A 430 7.62 6.36 16.71
C HIS A 430 8.16 5.86 15.36
N THR A 431 9.25 6.44 14.85
CA THR A 431 9.88 6.02 13.59
C THR A 431 11.38 5.86 13.76
N ASP A 432 11.96 5.01 12.93
CA ASP A 432 13.39 4.71 12.89
C ASP A 432 14.03 5.21 11.59
N PRO A 433 15.37 5.40 11.57
CA PRO A 433 16.10 5.70 10.35
C PRO A 433 15.80 4.69 9.23
N ALA A 434 15.73 5.18 7.99
CA ALA A 434 15.45 4.33 6.83
C ALA A 434 16.51 3.21 6.71
N SER A 435 16.05 1.97 6.53
CA SER A 435 16.93 0.81 6.37
C SER A 435 17.90 1.01 5.21
N SER A 436 19.16 0.63 5.42
CA SER A 436 20.18 0.59 4.37
C SER A 436 20.14 -0.70 3.53
N SER A 437 19.36 -1.68 3.96
CA SER A 437 19.23 -3.00 3.35
C SER A 437 17.81 -3.16 2.77
N PRO A 438 17.58 -2.80 1.50
CA PRO A 438 16.28 -3.03 0.86
C PRO A 438 16.02 -4.53 0.69
N ILE A 439 14.76 -4.93 0.70
CA ILE A 439 14.38 -6.25 0.20
C ILE A 439 14.50 -6.19 -1.32
N ILE A 440 15.50 -6.88 -1.87
CA ILE A 440 15.67 -7.02 -3.33
C ILE A 440 15.71 -8.50 -3.62
N LEU A 441 14.59 -9.03 -4.10
CA LEU A 441 14.54 -10.40 -4.58
C LEU A 441 14.75 -10.45 -6.08
N HIS A 442 15.88 -11.02 -6.47
CA HIS A 442 16.07 -11.54 -7.81
C HIS A 442 15.23 -12.82 -7.97
N MET A 443 13.94 -12.62 -8.22
CA MET A 443 13.08 -13.64 -8.82
C MET A 443 13.64 -13.97 -10.22
N ARG A 444 13.33 -15.14 -10.76
CA ARG A 444 13.97 -15.67 -11.98
C ARG A 444 13.70 -14.82 -13.22
#